data_AF-A0A856MFF2-F1
#
_entry.id   AF-A0A856MFF2-F1
#
_cell.length_a   1.000
_cell.length_b   1.000
_cell.length_c   1.000
_cell.angle_alpha   90.00
_cell.angle_beta   90.00
_cell.angle_gamma   90.00
#
_symmetry.space_group_name_H-M   'P 1'
#
loop_
_entity.id
_entity.type
_entity.pdbx_description
1 polymer ?
#
loop_
_entity_poly.entity_id
_entity_poly.type
_entity_poly.pdbx_seq_one_letter_code
_entity_poly.pdbx_strand_id
1 'polypeptide(L)'
;MIISDLSHLEPISEFTDILGGAGAAVGTTAVATGTTTSTKSIGYTTANPLPGGGSYALGLGYAQAVGTGNNPTATTTASGAGQGDIVLVIPASWKYNTGSSAVSKSGVLVLALDLP
;
A
#
# COMPACT_ATOMS: atom_id res chain seq x y z
N MET A 1 -5.10 -8.65 -38.89
CA MET A 1 -3.78 -8.24 -38.38
C MET A 1 -3.83 -8.39 -36.88
N ILE A 2 -3.26 -9.49 -36.37
CA ILE A 2 -3.21 -9.78 -34.94
C ILE A 2 -1.97 -9.05 -34.41
N ILE A 3 -2.15 -8.13 -33.47
CA ILE A 3 -1.05 -7.47 -32.76
C ILE A 3 -0.49 -8.53 -31.80
N SER A 4 0.55 -9.24 -32.22
CA SER A 4 1.15 -10.36 -31.49
C SER A 4 2.47 -10.00 -30.82
N ASP A 5 2.70 -8.72 -30.53
CA ASP A 5 3.89 -8.32 -29.79
C ASP A 5 3.61 -7.14 -28.86
N LEU A 6 3.21 -7.48 -27.64
CA LEU A 6 3.13 -6.55 -26.51
C LEU A 6 4.34 -6.72 -25.58
N SER A 7 5.39 -7.45 -26.01
CA SER A 7 6.55 -7.77 -25.15
C SER A 7 7.49 -6.59 -24.90
N HIS A 8 7.32 -5.51 -25.67
CA HIS A 8 8.05 -4.24 -25.54
C HIS A 8 7.25 -3.14 -24.82
N LEU A 9 5.99 -3.40 -24.48
CA LEU A 9 5.26 -2.50 -23.60
C LEU A 9 5.65 -2.88 -22.18
N GLU A 10 6.59 -2.12 -21.61
CA GLU A 10 6.60 -2.00 -20.15
C GLU A 10 5.16 -1.72 -19.74
N PRO A 11 4.64 -2.39 -18.69
CA PRO A 11 3.37 -1.99 -18.13
C PRO A 11 3.56 -0.52 -17.75
N ILE A 12 2.99 0.38 -18.56
CA ILE A 12 2.88 1.79 -18.23
C ILE A 12 2.11 1.75 -16.94
N SER A 13 2.85 1.89 -15.84
CA SER A 13 2.29 2.17 -14.55
C SER A 13 1.45 3.41 -14.80
N GLU A 14 0.12 3.27 -14.80
CA GLU A 14 -0.84 4.36 -15.06
C GLU A 14 -0.65 5.54 -14.09
N PHE A 15 0.24 5.39 -13.10
CA PHE A 15 0.76 6.46 -12.26
C PHE A 15 1.51 7.57 -12.99
N THR A 16 2.10 7.34 -14.17
CA THR A 16 3.14 8.26 -14.69
C THR A 16 2.72 9.20 -15.83
N ASP A 17 1.68 8.88 -16.61
CA ASP A 17 1.36 9.65 -17.84
C ASP A 17 0.06 10.45 -17.80
N ILE A 18 -0.72 10.37 -16.71
CA ILE A 18 -1.89 11.24 -16.52
C ILE A 18 -1.45 12.51 -15.76
N LEU A 19 -0.76 13.38 -16.50
CA LEU A 19 -0.77 14.84 -16.39
C LEU A 19 -0.45 15.45 -15.00
N GLY A 20 0.84 15.72 -14.75
CA GLY A 20 1.32 16.83 -13.91
C GLY A 20 0.58 17.07 -12.59
N GLY A 21 0.47 16.04 -11.76
CA GLY A 21 -0.26 16.11 -10.49
C GLY A 21 0.28 15.14 -9.44
N ALA A 22 -0.20 15.30 -8.21
CA ALA A 22 0.17 14.47 -7.07
C ALA A 22 -0.38 13.04 -7.21
N GLY A 23 0.46 12.05 -6.94
CA GLY A 23 0.11 10.63 -6.97
C GLY A 23 0.40 9.92 -5.64
N ALA A 24 -0.39 8.91 -5.30
CA ALA A 24 -0.15 8.05 -4.14
C ALA A 24 -0.51 6.59 -4.44
N ALA A 25 0.39 5.67 -4.12
CA ALA A 25 0.23 4.24 -4.24
C ALA A 25 0.41 3.58 -2.86
N VAL A 26 -0.38 2.54 -2.58
CA VAL A 26 -0.31 1.78 -1.34
C VAL A 26 -0.41 0.29 -1.64
N GLY A 27 0.52 -0.49 -1.08
CA GLY A 27 0.50 -1.95 -1.12
C GLY A 27 0.36 -2.51 0.29
N THR A 28 -0.53 -3.48 0.49
CA THR A 28 -0.69 -4.18 1.77
C THR A 28 -0.77 -5.68 1.55
N THR A 29 -0.17 -6.46 2.45
CA THR A 29 -0.27 -7.92 2.45
C THR A 29 -0.36 -8.44 3.87
N ALA A 30 -1.20 -9.46 4.08
CA ALA A 30 -1.38 -10.12 5.36
C ALA A 30 -1.40 -11.64 5.16
N VAL A 31 -0.49 -12.35 5.84
CA VAL A 31 -0.34 -13.80 5.78
C VAL A 31 -0.35 -14.35 7.20
N ALA A 32 -1.18 -15.36 7.47
CA ALA A 32 -1.24 -16.06 8.75
C ALA A 32 -1.27 -17.56 8.54
N THR A 33 -0.67 -18.31 9.47
CA THR A 33 -0.78 -19.78 9.56
C THR A 33 -1.16 -20.19 10.98
N GLY A 34 -1.79 -21.35 11.09
CA GLY A 34 -2.25 -21.90 12.37
C GLY A 34 -3.53 -22.72 12.18
N THR A 35 -4.12 -23.14 13.29
CA THR A 35 -5.42 -23.81 13.34
C THR A 35 -6.55 -22.85 13.00
N THR A 36 -6.46 -21.60 13.47
CA THR A 36 -7.40 -20.54 13.13
C THR A 36 -6.64 -19.32 12.63
N THR A 37 -7.13 -18.72 11.54
CA THR A 37 -6.49 -17.57 10.91
C THR A 37 -7.49 -16.44 10.69
N SER A 38 -7.04 -15.20 10.87
CA SER A 38 -7.77 -13.99 10.48
C SER A 38 -6.80 -13.01 9.82
N THR A 39 -7.09 -12.65 8.57
CA THR A 39 -6.29 -11.71 7.78
C THR A 39 -7.16 -10.57 7.29
N LYS A 40 -6.62 -9.36 7.30
CA LYS A 40 -7.26 -8.15 6.81
C LYS A 40 -6.23 -7.31 6.05
N SER A 41 -6.59 -6.87 4.85
CA SER A 41 -5.78 -5.96 4.05
C SER A 41 -6.68 -4.87 3.51
N ILE A 42 -6.31 -3.61 3.74
CA ILE A 42 -7.01 -2.44 3.23
C ILE A 42 -5.98 -1.53 2.57
N GLY A 43 -6.32 -1.06 1.37
CA GLY A 43 -5.67 0.06 0.73
C GLY A 43 -6.73 1.10 0.38
N TYR A 44 -6.41 2.36 0.58
CA TYR A 44 -7.22 3.49 0.17
C TYR A 44 -6.29 4.53 -0.45
N THR A 45 -6.66 5.03 -1.62
CA THR A 45 -5.94 6.10 -2.31
C THR A 45 -6.95 7.10 -2.84
N THR A 46 -6.61 8.38 -2.76
CA THR A 46 -7.38 9.47 -3.38
C THR A 46 -6.40 10.53 -3.87
N ALA A 47 -6.76 11.19 -4.97
CA ALA A 47 -6.07 12.36 -5.49
C ALA A 47 -7.11 13.43 -5.79
N ASN A 48 -6.84 14.67 -5.40
CA ASN A 48 -7.75 15.78 -5.57
C ASN A 48 -6.99 17.06 -5.94
N PRO A 49 -7.59 17.95 -6.74
CA PRO A 49 -7.01 19.27 -6.99
C PRO A 49 -7.00 20.13 -5.72
N LEU A 50 -5.99 20.97 -5.59
CA LEU A 50 -5.93 22.04 -4.60
C LEU A 50 -6.37 23.37 -5.24
N PRO A 51 -6.91 24.32 -4.45
CA PRO A 51 -7.10 25.69 -4.92
C PRO A 51 -5.77 26.28 -5.42
N GLY A 52 -5.80 26.96 -6.56
CA GLY A 52 -4.62 27.61 -7.13
C GLY A 52 -3.83 26.81 -8.15
N GLY A 53 -4.29 25.62 -8.56
CA GLY A 53 -3.73 24.86 -9.68
C GLY A 53 -2.85 23.67 -9.30
N GLY A 54 -2.52 23.51 -8.01
CA GLY A 54 -1.83 22.32 -7.50
C GLY A 54 -2.76 21.13 -7.24
N SER A 55 -2.22 20.07 -6.64
CA SER A 55 -2.99 18.87 -6.27
C SER A 55 -2.39 18.15 -5.06
N TYR A 56 -3.20 17.31 -4.41
CA TYR A 56 -2.73 16.42 -3.35
C TYR A 56 -3.20 14.99 -3.57
N ALA A 57 -2.39 14.04 -3.13
CA ALA A 57 -2.74 12.64 -3.07
C ALA A 57 -2.51 12.07 -1.66
N LEU A 58 -3.46 11.27 -1.21
CA LEU A 58 -3.45 10.60 0.08
C LEU A 58 -3.56 9.09 -0.14
N GLY A 59 -2.64 8.34 0.45
CA GLY A 59 -2.66 6.88 0.53
C GLY A 59 -2.70 6.41 1.98
N LEU A 60 -3.64 5.52 2.30
CA LEU A 60 -3.73 4.85 3.59
C LEU A 60 -3.71 3.34 3.38
N GLY A 61 -2.74 2.66 3.99
CA GLY A 61 -2.63 1.20 3.99
C GLY A 61 -2.71 0.64 5.38
N TYR A 62 -3.43 -0.46 5.54
CA TYR A 62 -3.45 -1.26 6.77
C TYR A 62 -3.52 -2.75 6.45
N ALA A 63 -2.64 -3.52 7.08
CA ALA A 63 -2.62 -4.98 7.04
C ALA A 63 -2.62 -5.53 8.47
N GLN A 64 -3.39 -6.59 8.70
CA GLN A 64 -3.42 -7.34 9.95
C GLN A 64 -3.48 -8.83 9.65
N ALA A 65 -2.63 -9.60 10.33
CA ALA A 65 -2.61 -11.05 10.30
C ALA A 65 -2.64 -11.58 11.73
N VAL A 66 -3.50 -12.55 12.00
CA VAL A 66 -3.64 -13.26 13.27
C VAL A 66 -3.69 -14.75 12.98
N GLY A 67 -2.78 -15.50 13.59
CA GLY A 67 -2.77 -16.95 13.61
C GLY A 67 -2.83 -17.47 15.05
N THR A 68 -3.58 -18.53 15.30
CA THR A 68 -3.58 -19.26 16.57
C THR A 68 -3.46 -20.75 16.32
N GLY A 69 -2.89 -21.49 17.27
CA GLY A 69 -2.75 -22.95 17.18
C GLY A 69 -1.36 -23.42 17.62
N ASN A 70 -0.95 -24.58 17.12
CA ASN A 70 0.39 -25.10 17.36
C ASN A 70 1.37 -24.45 16.36
N ASN A 71 2.33 -23.69 16.87
CA ASN A 71 3.34 -22.96 16.09
C ASN A 71 2.75 -22.01 15.01
N PRO A 72 1.90 -21.04 15.40
CA PRO A 72 1.29 -20.12 14.45
C PRO A 72 2.31 -19.09 13.93
N THR A 73 2.11 -18.63 12.69
CA THR A 73 2.88 -17.51 12.12
C THR A 73 1.95 -16.39 11.67
N ALA A 74 2.44 -15.15 11.73
CA ALA A 74 1.75 -13.99 11.19
C ALA A 74 2.78 -13.03 10.58
N THR A 75 2.51 -12.53 9.38
CA THR A 75 3.38 -11.61 8.66
C THR A 75 2.52 -10.59 7.93
N THR A 76 2.89 -9.32 8.04
CA THR A 76 2.23 -8.23 7.33
C THR A 76 3.25 -7.32 6.68
N THR A 77 2.92 -6.81 5.51
CA THR A 77 3.65 -5.73 4.84
C THR A 77 2.70 -4.60 4.52
N ALA A 78 3.18 -3.37 4.67
CA ALA A 78 2.52 -2.17 4.20
C ALA A 78 3.59 -1.28 3.57
N SER A 79 3.42 -0.92 2.32
CA SER A 79 4.34 -0.08 1.56
C SER A 79 3.56 1.02 0.87
N GLY A 80 4.23 2.15 0.65
CA GLY A 80 3.64 3.30 0.00
C GLY A 80 4.65 4.03 -0.85
N ALA A 81 4.17 4.65 -1.92
CA ALA A 81 4.96 5.52 -2.78
C ALA A 81 4.10 6.73 -3.14
N GLY A 82 4.72 7.91 -3.22
CA GLY A 82 4.05 9.15 -3.63
C GLY A 82 4.84 9.86 -4.72
N GLN A 83 4.14 10.71 -5.47
CA GLN A 83 4.69 11.55 -6.53
C GLN A 83 4.16 12.97 -6.39
N GLY A 84 5.04 13.98 -6.47
CA GLY A 84 4.75 15.40 -6.29
C GLY A 84 5.99 16.14 -5.78
N ASP A 85 5.90 17.45 -5.62
CA ASP A 85 6.97 18.29 -5.04
C ASP A 85 7.30 17.92 -3.60
N ILE A 86 6.27 17.58 -2.80
CA ILE A 86 6.43 17.19 -1.41
C ILE A 86 5.84 15.80 -1.24
N VAL A 87 6.67 14.86 -0.79
CA VAL A 87 6.24 13.48 -0.54
C VAL A 87 6.61 13.07 0.89
N LEU A 88 5.62 12.53 1.60
CA LEU A 88 5.75 12.01 2.96
C LEU A 88 5.22 10.57 2.98
N VAL A 89 6.08 9.63 3.35
CA VAL A 89 5.73 8.22 3.52
C VAL A 89 6.05 7.81 4.96
N ILE A 90 5.03 7.44 5.73
CA ILE A 90 5.16 7.04 7.13
C ILE A 90 4.71 5.58 7.27
N PRO A 91 5.64 4.61 7.27
CA PRO A 91 5.33 3.24 7.60
C PRO A 91 5.28 3.03 9.12
N ALA A 92 4.42 2.14 9.57
CA ALA A 92 4.37 1.66 10.95
C ALA A 92 4.16 0.15 10.94
N SER A 93 4.84 -0.57 11.83
CA SER A 93 4.64 -2.02 11.98
C SER A 93 4.75 -2.44 13.42
N TRP A 94 3.98 -3.48 13.77
CA TRP A 94 3.98 -4.09 15.09
C TRP A 94 3.72 -5.58 14.96
N LYS A 95 4.44 -6.37 15.76
CA LYS A 95 4.28 -7.83 15.82
C LYS A 95 4.36 -8.31 17.26
N TYR A 96 3.60 -9.35 17.57
CA TYR A 96 3.71 -10.08 18.83
C TYR A 96 3.51 -11.58 18.61
N ASN A 97 4.16 -12.39 19.46
CA ASN A 97 4.01 -13.84 19.44
C ASN A 97 4.08 -14.37 20.88
N THR A 98 3.09 -15.18 21.28
CA THR A 98 2.98 -15.78 22.63
C THR A 98 3.13 -17.31 22.61
N GLY A 99 3.63 -17.89 21.52
CA GLY A 99 3.76 -19.34 21.32
C GLY A 99 2.48 -20.02 20.83
N SER A 100 1.31 -19.64 21.37
CA SER A 100 -0.01 -20.12 20.95
C SER A 100 -0.77 -19.15 20.04
N SER A 101 -0.29 -17.91 19.92
CA SER A 101 -0.83 -16.87 19.04
C SER A 101 0.30 -16.06 18.42
N ALA A 102 0.18 -15.78 17.13
CA ALA A 102 1.04 -14.88 16.39
C ALA A 102 0.19 -13.79 15.75
N VAL A 103 0.58 -12.53 15.92
CA VAL A 103 -0.11 -11.39 15.31
C VAL A 103 0.90 -10.41 14.74
N SER A 104 0.56 -9.90 13.56
CA SER A 104 1.32 -8.89 12.85
C SER A 104 0.36 -7.82 12.34
N LYS A 105 0.75 -6.56 12.47
CA LYS A 105 0.04 -5.39 11.95
C LYS A 105 1.03 -4.49 11.24
N SER A 106 0.69 -4.01 10.06
CA SER A 106 1.47 -3.03 9.33
C SER A 106 0.54 -1.95 8.79
N GLY A 107 1.00 -0.70 8.80
CA GLY A 107 0.28 0.43 8.22
C GLY A 107 1.23 1.34 7.48
N VAL A 108 0.67 2.13 6.57
CA VAL A 108 1.42 3.16 5.86
C VAL A 108 0.51 4.34 5.56
N LEU A 109 1.04 5.55 5.77
CA LEU A 109 0.45 6.79 5.29
C LEU A 109 1.35 7.32 4.18
N VAL A 110 0.75 7.70 3.06
CA VAL A 110 1.39 8.43 1.96
C VAL A 110 0.67 9.75 1.80
N LEU A 111 1.41 10.84 1.83
CA LEU A 111 0.92 12.16 1.44
C LEU A 111 1.84 12.68 0.35
N ALA A 112 1.27 13.06 -0.78
CA ALA A 112 1.99 13.75 -1.84
C ALA A 112 1.28 15.07 -2.18
N LEU A 113 2.06 16.12 -2.44
CA LEU A 113 1.59 17.43 -2.84
C LEU A 113 2.34 17.86 -4.08
N ASP A 114 1.61 18.47 -5.00
CA ASP A 114 2.11 19.12 -6.20
C ASP A 114 1.65 20.57 -6.16
N LEU A 115 2.60 21.50 -6.19
CA LEU A 115 2.38 22.92 -5.99
C LEU A 115 2.15 23.62 -7.35
N PRO A 116 1.49 24.80 -7.37
CA PRO A 116 1.26 25.58 -8.59
C PRO A 116 2.51 26.06 -9.31
#